data_AF-A0AB34JP79-F1
#
_entry.id   AF-A0AB34JP79-F1
#
_cell.length_a   1.000
_cell.length_b   1.000
_cell.length_c   1.000
_cell.angle_alpha   90.00
_cell.angle_beta   90.00
_cell.angle_gamma   90.00
#
_symmetry.space_group_name_H-M   'P 1'
#
loop_
_entity.id
_entity.type
_entity.pdbx_description
1 polymer ?
#
loop_
_entity_poly.entity_id
_entity_poly.type
_entity_poly.pdbx_seq_one_letter_code
_entity_poly.pdbx_strand_id
1 'polypeptide(L)'
;MTGFGAYTTFDLIPAVRSVTGNCVDEVGCDWEAVTLCAFAQVPPAKAKVAFLVCMDESEAATTEAAGKECAARGGIDFSAVETCLGGAQRASLLQEASEAFNAKLPGRTTIPHTFVNEADVSPSYQAISSALCKDGSAAPACKGYAAECSV
;
A
#
# COMPACT_ATOMS: atom_id res chain seq x y z
N MET A 1 -0.81 23.02 2.84
CA MET A 1 -0.31 22.15 3.92
C MET A 1 1.02 21.56 3.49
N THR A 2 2.13 21.88 4.17
CA THR A 2 3.40 21.16 4.03
C THR A 2 3.27 19.83 4.77
N GLY A 3 2.95 18.76 4.04
CA GLY A 3 2.77 17.42 4.60
C GLY A 3 4.09 16.67 4.84
N PHE A 4 3.98 15.43 5.30
CA PHE A 4 5.11 14.56 5.61
C PHE A 4 5.78 13.93 4.38
N GLY A 5 5.18 14.03 3.19
CA GLY A 5 5.62 13.26 2.01
C GLY A 5 7.05 13.50 1.52
N ALA A 6 7.69 14.62 1.86
CA ALA A 6 9.11 14.87 1.57
C ALA A 6 10.07 14.37 2.68
N TYR A 7 9.52 13.88 3.79
CA TYR A 7 10.22 13.51 5.02
C TYR A 7 9.99 12.05 5.42
N THR A 8 9.30 11.28 4.58
CA THR A 8 8.93 9.89 4.87
C THR A 8 9.09 9.04 3.62
N THR A 9 9.68 7.86 3.78
CA THR A 9 9.48 6.75 2.85
C THR A 9 8.17 6.06 3.17
N PHE A 10 7.46 5.61 2.16
CA PHE A 10 6.14 5.01 2.31
C PHE A 10 6.04 3.79 1.39
N ASP A 11 5.65 2.67 1.99
CA ASP A 11 5.45 1.40 1.29
C ASP A 11 4.03 0.89 1.54
N LEU A 12 3.50 0.20 0.55
CA LEU A 12 2.23 -0.52 0.59
C LEU A 12 2.52 -1.99 0.37
N ILE A 13 2.08 -2.84 1.29
CA ILE A 13 2.21 -4.29 1.20
C ILE A 13 0.80 -4.87 1.11
N PRO A 14 0.35 -5.31 -0.08
CA PRO A 14 -0.91 -6.02 -0.22
C PRO A 14 -0.96 -7.29 0.65
N ALA A 15 -2.14 -7.61 1.18
CA ALA A 15 -2.31 -8.64 2.20
C ALA A 15 -2.33 -10.07 1.63
N VAL A 16 -1.22 -10.48 1.02
CA VAL A 16 -1.06 -11.84 0.48
C VAL A 16 -0.54 -12.76 1.58
N ARG A 17 -1.33 -13.77 2.00
CA ARG A 17 -0.85 -14.77 2.98
C ARG A 17 -0.14 -15.94 2.32
N SER A 18 -0.69 -16.39 1.19
CA SER A 18 -0.21 -17.54 0.42
C SER A 18 -0.46 -17.29 -1.06
N VAL A 19 0.51 -17.64 -1.90
CA VAL A 19 0.41 -17.50 -3.37
C VAL A 19 -0.33 -18.66 -4.04
N THR A 20 -0.53 -19.77 -3.33
CA THR A 20 -1.24 -20.97 -3.81
C THR A 20 -2.62 -21.13 -3.19
N GLY A 21 -3.02 -20.20 -2.33
CA GLY A 21 -4.29 -20.22 -1.61
C GLY A 21 -5.09 -18.96 -1.86
N ASN A 22 -5.99 -18.69 -0.91
CA ASN A 22 -6.78 -17.48 -0.87
C ASN A 22 -5.97 -16.34 -0.25
N CYS A 23 -6.15 -15.14 -0.79
CA CYS A 23 -5.81 -13.89 -0.10
C CYS A 23 -6.73 -13.68 1.10
N VAL A 24 -6.41 -12.69 1.94
CA VAL A 24 -6.98 -12.60 3.31
C VAL A 24 -8.51 -12.44 3.31
N ASP A 25 -9.07 -11.80 2.30
CA ASP A 25 -10.48 -11.43 2.20
C ASP A 25 -11.19 -12.00 0.94
N GLU A 26 -10.51 -12.80 0.12
CA GLU A 26 -11.09 -13.31 -1.13
C GLU A 26 -10.65 -14.71 -1.55
N VAL A 27 -11.40 -15.31 -2.48
CA VAL A 27 -10.99 -16.54 -3.16
C VAL A 27 -10.05 -16.17 -4.29
N GLY A 28 -8.83 -16.71 -4.27
CA GLY A 28 -7.75 -16.24 -5.13
C GLY A 28 -7.08 -14.99 -4.58
N CYS A 29 -6.37 -14.25 -5.44
CA CYS A 29 -5.62 -13.04 -5.12
C CYS A 29 -5.64 -12.10 -6.34
N ASP A 30 -6.80 -11.97 -6.98
CA ASP A 30 -6.91 -11.24 -8.24
C ASP A 30 -6.81 -9.73 -7.98
N TRP A 31 -7.32 -9.24 -6.85
CA TRP A 31 -7.23 -7.82 -6.48
C TRP A 31 -5.81 -7.44 -6.08
N GLU A 32 -5.12 -8.28 -5.31
CA GLU A 32 -3.70 -8.07 -5.03
C GLU A 32 -2.87 -8.19 -6.30
N ALA A 33 -3.17 -9.14 -7.19
CA ALA A 33 -2.41 -9.30 -8.43
C ALA A 33 -2.52 -8.08 -9.33
N VAL A 34 -3.73 -7.54 -9.57
CA VAL A 34 -3.87 -6.34 -10.41
C VAL A 34 -3.23 -5.12 -9.76
N THR A 35 -3.34 -5.00 -8.43
CA THR A 35 -2.72 -3.90 -7.67
C THR A 35 -1.20 -3.96 -7.75
N LEU A 36 -0.60 -5.13 -7.52
CA LEU A 36 0.85 -5.34 -7.62
C LEU A 36 1.35 -5.10 -9.04
N CYS A 37 0.66 -5.62 -10.06
CA CYS A 37 1.02 -5.40 -11.46
C CYS A 37 0.94 -3.92 -11.84
N ALA A 38 -0.06 -3.18 -11.35
CA ALA A 38 -0.13 -1.73 -11.53
C ALA A 38 0.98 -0.99 -10.79
N PHE A 39 1.28 -1.37 -9.54
CA PHE A 39 2.36 -0.77 -8.75
C PHE A 39 3.73 -0.94 -9.41
N ALA A 40 3.96 -2.05 -10.13
CA ALA A 40 5.17 -2.28 -10.89
C ALA A 40 5.37 -1.28 -12.05
N GLN A 41 4.29 -0.63 -12.52
CA GLN A 41 4.35 0.38 -13.57
C GLN A 41 4.60 1.80 -13.05
N VAL A 42 4.44 2.03 -11.74
CA VAL A 42 4.49 3.37 -11.16
C VAL A 42 5.55 3.49 -10.05
N PRO A 43 6.64 4.25 -10.28
CA PRO A 43 7.69 4.42 -9.28
C PRO A 43 7.25 5.21 -8.02
N PRO A 44 6.51 6.34 -8.11
CA PRO A 44 6.19 7.12 -6.92
C PRO A 44 5.12 6.44 -6.06
N ALA A 45 5.36 6.38 -4.74
CA ALA A 45 4.38 5.99 -3.73
C ALA A 45 3.02 6.70 -3.89
N LYS A 46 3.03 7.98 -4.26
CA LYS A 46 1.81 8.76 -4.51
C LYS A 46 0.93 8.17 -5.63
N ALA A 47 1.55 7.66 -6.70
CA ALA A 47 0.81 7.06 -7.81
C ALA A 47 0.22 5.70 -7.42
N LYS A 48 0.96 4.92 -6.61
CA LYS A 48 0.44 3.67 -6.01
C LYS A 48 -0.79 3.93 -5.14
N VAL A 49 -0.73 4.92 -4.25
CA VAL A 49 -1.88 5.31 -3.40
C VAL A 49 -3.06 5.76 -4.25
N ALA A 50 -2.85 6.59 -5.28
CA ALA A 50 -3.93 7.07 -6.13
C ALA A 50 -4.64 5.93 -6.88
N PHE A 51 -3.87 4.95 -7.36
CA PHE A 51 -4.43 3.74 -7.97
C PHE A 51 -5.25 2.93 -6.96
N LEU A 52 -4.70 2.68 -5.77
CA LEU A 52 -5.37 1.89 -4.73
C LEU A 52 -6.68 2.54 -4.26
N VAL A 53 -6.68 3.86 -4.02
CA VAL A 53 -7.91 4.60 -3.66
C VAL A 53 -8.96 4.46 -4.75
N CYS A 54 -8.58 4.54 -6.03
CA CYS A 54 -9.52 4.30 -7.11
C CYS A 54 -10.07 2.87 -7.11
N MET A 55 -9.22 1.86 -6.87
CA MET A 55 -9.64 0.46 -6.80
C MET A 55 -10.65 0.23 -5.68
N ASP A 56 -10.39 0.80 -4.49
CA ASP A 56 -11.26 0.69 -3.32
C ASP A 56 -12.62 1.41 -3.52
N GLU A 57 -12.63 2.50 -4.30
CA GLU A 57 -13.83 3.28 -4.62
C GLU A 57 -14.59 2.76 -5.87
N SER A 58 -14.02 1.80 -6.59
CA SER A 58 -14.57 1.32 -7.86
C SER A 58 -15.87 0.55 -7.66
N GLU A 59 -16.88 0.87 -8.46
CA GLU A 59 -18.14 0.11 -8.54
C GLU A 59 -18.14 -0.92 -9.69
N ALA A 60 -16.99 -1.14 -10.33
CA ALA A 60 -16.88 -2.06 -11.45
C ALA A 60 -17.18 -3.51 -11.03
N ALA A 61 -17.85 -4.25 -11.92
CA ALA A 61 -18.31 -5.61 -11.63
C ALA A 61 -17.18 -6.65 -11.56
N THR A 62 -15.98 -6.33 -12.05
CA THR A 62 -14.82 -7.24 -12.04
C THR A 62 -13.55 -6.48 -11.68
N THR A 63 -12.60 -7.20 -11.10
CA THR A 63 -11.26 -6.71 -10.75
C THR A 63 -10.51 -6.16 -11.96
N GLU A 64 -10.63 -6.81 -13.11
CA GLU A 64 -9.99 -6.36 -14.36
C GLU A 64 -10.61 -5.04 -14.85
N ALA A 65 -11.94 -4.89 -14.79
CA ALA A 65 -12.61 -3.67 -15.18
C ALA A 65 -12.24 -2.51 -14.23
N ALA A 66 -12.21 -2.77 -12.92
CA ALA A 66 -11.72 -1.80 -11.92
C ALA A 66 -10.27 -1.39 -12.21
N GLY A 67 -9.39 -2.37 -12.42
CA GLY A 67 -7.98 -2.15 -12.74
C GLY A 67 -7.79 -1.29 -13.98
N LYS A 68 -8.57 -1.56 -15.04
CA LYS A 68 -8.52 -0.79 -16.30
C LYS A 68 -8.97 0.64 -16.11
N GLU A 69 -10.08 0.85 -15.39
CA GLU A 69 -10.58 2.18 -15.07
C GLU A 69 -9.55 2.98 -14.26
N CYS A 70 -9.01 2.37 -13.21
CA CYS A 70 -8.06 3.03 -12.31
C CYS A 70 -6.69 3.26 -12.95
N ALA A 71 -6.26 2.36 -13.83
CA ALA A 71 -5.06 2.57 -14.64
C ALA A 71 -5.24 3.79 -15.55
N ALA A 72 -6.38 3.92 -16.22
CA ALA A 72 -6.68 5.08 -17.06
C ALA A 72 -6.67 6.40 -16.26
N ARG A 73 -7.28 6.42 -15.06
CA ARG A 73 -7.26 7.60 -14.16
C ARG A 73 -5.85 7.96 -13.68
N GLY A 74 -5.01 6.96 -13.43
CA GLY A 74 -3.63 7.13 -12.95
C GLY A 74 -2.59 7.36 -14.04
N GLY A 75 -2.96 7.29 -15.32
CA GLY A 75 -2.01 7.34 -16.43
C GLY A 75 -1.10 6.11 -16.51
N ILE A 76 -1.58 4.95 -16.04
CA ILE A 76 -0.88 3.67 -16.08
C ILE A 76 -1.23 2.95 -17.39
N ASP A 77 -0.23 2.42 -18.09
CA ASP A 77 -0.44 1.59 -19.27
C ASP A 77 -1.04 0.24 -18.85
N PHE A 78 -2.35 0.10 -19.04
CA PHE A 78 -3.05 -1.13 -18.67
C PHE A 78 -2.60 -2.34 -19.49
N SER A 79 -2.06 -2.15 -20.71
CA SER A 79 -1.55 -3.29 -21.49
C SER A 79 -0.32 -3.93 -20.84
N ALA A 80 0.50 -3.13 -20.16
CA ALA A 80 1.61 -3.62 -19.34
C ALA A 80 1.11 -4.35 -18.08
N VAL A 81 0.00 -3.88 -17.49
CA VAL A 81 -0.68 -4.56 -16.38
C VAL A 81 -1.25 -5.91 -16.82
N GLU A 82 -1.95 -5.97 -17.94
CA GLU A 82 -2.47 -7.22 -18.54
C GLU A 82 -1.34 -8.22 -18.84
N THR A 83 -0.24 -7.72 -19.41
CA THR A 83 0.96 -8.54 -19.67
C THR A 83 1.53 -9.12 -18.37
N CYS A 84 1.60 -8.32 -17.31
CA CYS A 84 2.03 -8.78 -15.99
C CYS A 84 1.08 -9.84 -15.43
N LEU A 85 -0.23 -9.62 -15.49
CA LEU A 85 -1.28 -10.53 -15.00
C LEU A 85 -1.24 -11.90 -15.69
N GLY A 86 -0.96 -11.92 -17.00
CA GLY A 86 -0.83 -13.15 -17.78
C GLY A 86 0.55 -13.80 -17.73
N GLY A 87 1.53 -13.18 -17.07
CA GLY A 87 2.94 -13.58 -17.12
C GLY A 87 3.50 -14.11 -15.80
N ALA A 88 4.77 -14.54 -15.84
CA ALA A 88 5.50 -15.01 -14.67
C ALA A 88 5.70 -13.91 -13.60
N GLN A 89 5.64 -12.64 -14.00
CA GLN A 89 5.78 -11.49 -13.10
C GLN A 89 4.68 -11.47 -12.03
N ARG A 90 3.44 -11.85 -12.35
CA ARG A 90 2.34 -11.98 -11.38
C ARG A 90 2.74 -12.87 -10.20
N ALA A 91 3.29 -14.05 -10.49
CA ALA A 91 3.68 -15.00 -9.46
C ALA A 91 4.82 -14.46 -8.58
N SER A 92 5.83 -13.81 -9.18
CA SER A 92 6.94 -13.19 -8.43
C SER A 92 6.42 -12.11 -7.49
N LEU A 93 5.58 -11.20 -7.99
CA LEU A 93 5.05 -10.10 -7.19
C LEU A 93 4.17 -10.58 -6.04
N LEU A 94 3.32 -11.59 -6.27
CA LEU A 94 2.53 -12.21 -5.20
C LEU A 94 3.43 -12.88 -4.16
N GLN A 95 4.51 -13.54 -4.59
CA GLN A 95 5.48 -14.18 -3.69
C GLN A 95 6.21 -13.13 -2.84
N GLU A 96 6.70 -12.06 -3.45
CA GLU A 96 7.36 -10.95 -2.75
C GLU A 96 6.41 -10.26 -1.75
N ALA A 97 5.15 -10.02 -2.15
CA ALA A 97 4.13 -9.49 -1.26
C ALA A 97 3.84 -10.44 -0.09
N SER A 98 3.76 -11.75 -0.36
CA SER A 98 3.54 -12.78 0.66
C SER A 98 4.68 -12.83 1.68
N GLU A 99 5.93 -12.77 1.21
CA GLU A 99 7.10 -12.74 2.08
C GLU A 99 7.13 -11.48 2.95
N ALA A 100 6.90 -10.31 2.35
CA ALA A 100 6.87 -9.04 3.07
C ALA A 100 5.74 -8.98 4.11
N PHE A 101 4.54 -9.44 3.75
CA PHE A 101 3.39 -9.47 4.64
C PHE A 101 3.59 -10.43 5.80
N ASN A 102 4.05 -11.66 5.54
CA ASN A 102 4.29 -12.65 6.60
C ASN A 102 5.48 -12.29 7.49
N ALA A 103 6.48 -11.58 6.97
CA ALA A 103 7.58 -11.07 7.79
C ALA A 103 7.11 -9.96 8.74
N LYS A 104 6.25 -9.05 8.27
CA LYS A 104 5.75 -7.93 9.08
C LYS A 104 4.64 -8.34 10.06
N LEU A 105 3.77 -9.25 9.64
CA LEU A 105 2.58 -9.71 10.38
C LEU A 105 2.51 -11.25 10.40
N PRO A 106 3.39 -11.91 11.18
CA PRO A 106 3.46 -13.37 11.24
C PRO A 106 2.20 -13.97 11.87
N GLY A 107 1.75 -15.10 11.32
CA GLY A 107 0.61 -15.85 11.85
C GLY A 107 -0.76 -15.20 11.55
N ARG A 108 -1.79 -15.55 12.33
CA ARG A 108 -3.13 -14.99 12.13
C ARG A 108 -3.14 -13.53 12.61
N THR A 109 -3.65 -12.64 11.77
CA THR A 109 -3.81 -11.21 12.08
C THR A 109 -5.10 -10.65 11.48
N THR A 110 -5.46 -9.44 11.90
CA THR A 110 -6.45 -8.60 11.22
C THR A 110 -5.78 -7.70 10.18
N ILE A 111 -6.57 -7.04 9.34
CA ILE A 111 -6.13 -5.99 8.42
C ILE A 111 -7.18 -4.85 8.44
N PRO A 112 -6.81 -3.60 8.07
CA PRO A 112 -5.46 -3.12 7.76
C PRO A 112 -4.61 -2.82 9.01
N HIS A 113 -3.28 -2.77 8.84
CA HIS A 113 -2.33 -2.27 9.83
C HIS A 113 -1.56 -1.07 9.25
N THR A 114 -1.18 -0.12 10.11
CA THR A 114 -0.35 1.04 9.70
C THR A 114 0.85 1.10 10.61
N PHE A 115 2.04 1.10 10.02
CA PHE A 115 3.28 1.19 10.78
C PHE A 115 3.97 2.52 10.55
N VAL A 116 4.42 3.15 11.63
CA VAL A 116 5.46 4.18 11.58
C VAL A 116 6.72 3.52 12.12
N ASN A 117 7.69 3.30 11.23
CA ASN A 117 8.84 2.43 11.47
C ASN A 117 8.39 1.01 11.91
N GLU A 118 8.66 0.64 13.16
CA GLU A 118 8.30 -0.65 13.74
C GLU A 118 7.03 -0.59 14.59
N ALA A 119 6.54 0.60 14.91
CA ALA A 119 5.36 0.78 15.76
C ALA A 119 4.07 0.67 14.94
N ASP A 120 3.19 -0.25 15.33
CA ASP A 120 1.81 -0.30 14.83
C ASP A 120 1.01 0.85 15.44
N VAL A 121 0.37 1.63 14.58
CA VAL A 121 -0.36 2.85 14.96
C VAL A 121 -1.75 2.86 14.34
N SER A 122 -2.66 3.60 14.97
CA SER A 122 -3.96 3.88 14.39
C SER A 122 -3.81 4.52 13.00
N PRO A 123 -4.66 4.15 12.01
CA PRO A 123 -4.61 4.73 10.66
C PRO A 123 -5.11 6.19 10.60
N SER A 124 -5.39 6.82 11.74
CA SER A 124 -5.79 8.22 11.78
C SER A 124 -4.61 9.14 11.48
N TYR A 125 -4.88 10.23 10.74
CA TYR A 125 -3.87 11.25 10.45
C TYR A 125 -3.17 11.76 11.72
N GLN A 126 -3.94 11.98 12.80
CA GLN A 126 -3.41 12.44 14.07
C GLN A 126 -2.40 11.44 14.65
N ALA A 127 -2.73 10.15 14.73
CA ALA A 127 -1.83 9.14 15.28
C ALA A 127 -0.55 8.98 14.44
N ILE A 128 -0.69 8.93 13.11
CA ILE A 128 0.45 8.82 12.19
C ILE A 128 1.36 10.05 12.31
N SER A 129 0.78 11.26 12.27
CA SER A 129 1.56 12.51 12.41
C SER A 129 2.28 12.59 13.76
N SER A 130 1.61 12.16 14.84
CA SER A 130 2.21 12.12 16.17
C SER A 130 3.37 11.16 16.25
N ALA A 131 3.25 9.96 15.67
CA ALA A 131 4.30 8.96 15.67
C ALA A 131 5.50 9.43 14.83
N LEU A 132 5.26 9.98 13.64
CA LEU A 132 6.31 10.54 12.78
C LEU A 132 7.09 11.66 13.48
N CYS A 133 6.42 12.54 14.22
CA CYS A 133 7.09 13.59 14.96
C CYS A 133 7.86 13.08 16.18
N LYS A 134 7.32 12.08 16.90
CA LYS A 134 8.02 11.42 18.01
C LYS A 134 9.30 10.72 17.56
N ASP A 135 9.28 10.15 16.35
CA ASP A 135 10.44 9.48 15.74
C ASP A 135 11.43 10.47 15.09
N GLY A 136 11.27 11.78 15.32
CA GLY A 136 12.25 12.79 14.94
C GLY A 136 12.12 13.33 13.51
N SER A 137 10.96 13.18 12.86
CA SER A 137 10.73 13.77 11.54
C SER A 137 10.99 15.28 11.54
N ALA A 138 11.78 15.75 10.58
CA ALA A 138 12.08 17.17 10.36
C ALA A 138 10.95 17.93 9.63
N ALA A 139 9.78 17.29 9.43
CA ALA A 139 8.65 17.91 8.76
C ALA A 139 8.21 19.19 9.49
N PRO A 140 7.84 20.28 8.78
CA PRO A 140 7.37 21.52 9.41
C PRO A 140 6.18 21.31 10.35
N ALA A 141 5.36 20.28 10.11
CA ALA A 141 4.26 19.86 10.97
C ALA A 141 4.69 19.46 12.39
N CYS A 142 5.96 19.07 12.58
CA CYS A 142 6.50 18.65 13.88
C CYS A 142 7.05 19.78 14.75
N LYS A 143 7.06 21.03 14.26
CA LYS A 143 7.60 22.18 15.01
C LYS A 143 6.87 22.46 16.33
N GLY A 144 5.65 21.97 16.51
CA GLY A 144 4.90 22.02 17.78
C GLY A 144 5.05 20.79 18.67
N TYR A 145 5.60 19.68 18.14
CA TYR A 145 5.75 18.40 18.86
C TYR A 145 7.02 18.33 19.70
N ALA A 146 8.11 19.00 19.26
CA ALA A 146 9.40 18.98 19.96
C ALA A 146 9.38 19.62 21.36
N ALA A 147 8.34 20.42 21.68
CA ALA A 147 8.22 21.09 22.98
C ALA A 147 7.73 20.17 24.12
N GLU A 148 7.13 19.01 23.81
CA GLU A 148 6.49 18.14 24.82
C GLU A 148 7.34 16.92 25.23
N CYS A 149 8.48 16.66 24.57
CA CYS A 149 9.37 15.54 24.91
C CYS A 149 10.65 15.95 25.67
N SER A 150 10.67 17.15 26.26
CA SER A 150 11.76 17.63 27.12
C SER A 150 11.35 17.60 28.60
N VAL A 151 11.26 16.39 29.20
CA VAL A 151 11.26 16.23 30.66
C VAL A 151 12.08 15.00 31.05
#